data_AF-A0AAU9XFZ1-F1
#
_entry.id   AF-A0AAU9XFZ1-F1
#
_cell.length_a   1.000
_cell.length_b   1.000
_cell.length_c   1.000
_cell.angle_alpha   90.00
_cell.angle_beta   90.00
_cell.angle_gamma   90.00
#
_symmetry.space_group_name_H-M   'P 1'
#
loop_
_entity.id
_entity.type
_entity.pdbx_description
1 polymer ?
#
loop_
_entity_poly.entity_id
_entity_poly.type
_entity_poly.pdbx_seq_one_letter_code
_entity_poly.pdbx_strand_id
1 'polypeptide(L)'
;MDEFNFFQFLNDDNEILQAEDQHARDFPTFLVHFGEYFDDFLPSRAQNPHNPESTESATNEENQKPPQELDVSRFPIISSDEIQELKSVASNKNTSRSTKQWMNVFRSWCQCRHLEYVSIETMAPEKLDKVLSKFYAEVKKKDGDDYEPESLKIMQSAIERYLKEKNYPLSIVRSREFHSSQEILNAKAISLRQQGKGKRPNKAQPITPEEESALWEKGQLGDFNGKVLTNVNFKNLTEQLGFRGRQEHYDAYVEEVIIRQREDGTEVVEFREGPTKTRSSGLTIRRRTTPQAMFSTDGGKSDPVRLFKLWLSKRPEGMKNTGPLYLSIINCPKSADVWFTKVRMGQNTIGNLMKSMASCLRTNKKLTNHSMRKTLVSKLKKSGQPRNVICEITGHARESSLDDYDEIDENHRKELSHYQWI
;
A
#
# COMPACT_ATOMS: atom_id res chain seq x y z
N MET A 1 -17.47 12.47 15.09
CA MET A 1 -16.72 13.72 14.88
C MET A 1 -15.28 13.42 15.24
N ASP A 2 -14.28 13.40 14.36
CA ASP A 2 -14.29 13.53 12.91
C ASP A 2 -13.35 12.48 12.28
N GLU A 3 -13.77 11.98 11.13
CA GLU A 3 -13.12 10.93 10.37
C GLU A 3 -11.80 11.44 9.77
N PHE A 4 -10.79 10.56 9.66
CA PHE A 4 -9.66 10.78 8.77
C PHE A 4 -10.18 10.90 7.33
N ASN A 5 -10.43 12.14 6.91
CA ASN A 5 -10.96 12.46 5.59
C ASN A 5 -9.80 12.55 4.60
N PHE A 6 -9.61 11.46 3.86
CA PHE A 6 -8.57 11.29 2.84
C PHE A 6 -8.64 12.34 1.71
N PHE A 7 -9.77 13.05 1.55
CA PHE A 7 -9.94 14.12 0.56
C PHE A 7 -9.42 15.49 1.02
N GLN A 8 -9.43 15.80 2.32
CA GLN A 8 -8.82 17.04 2.84
C GLN A 8 -7.29 17.00 2.66
N PHE A 9 -6.70 15.81 2.82
CA PHE A 9 -5.26 15.55 2.70
C PHE A 9 -4.68 15.70 1.28
N LEU A 10 -5.52 15.78 0.23
CA LEU A 10 -5.08 15.94 -1.16
C LEU A 10 -5.27 17.36 -1.70
N ASN A 11 -6.13 18.18 -1.09
CA ASN A 11 -6.40 19.54 -1.55
C ASN A 11 -5.42 20.57 -0.97
N ASP A 12 -4.86 20.31 0.23
CA ASP A 12 -3.89 21.19 0.89
C ASP A 12 -2.55 21.31 0.11
N ASP A 13 -2.22 20.37 -0.79
CA ASP A 13 -1.02 20.42 -1.62
C ASP A 13 -1.10 21.48 -2.74
N ASN A 14 -2.29 21.98 -3.10
CA ASN A 14 -2.47 23.01 -4.15
C ASN A 14 -2.46 24.45 -3.61
N GLU A 15 -2.84 24.67 -2.34
CA GLU A 15 -2.83 26.02 -1.74
C GLU A 15 -1.44 26.43 -1.22
N ILE A 16 -0.58 25.47 -0.87
CA ILE A 16 0.78 25.77 -0.37
C ILE A 16 1.70 26.30 -1.49
N LEU A 17 1.44 25.96 -2.75
CA LEU A 17 2.22 26.45 -3.90
C LEU A 17 1.88 27.90 -4.31
N GLN A 18 0.86 28.54 -3.72
CA GLN A 18 0.50 29.93 -4.04
C GLN A 18 0.75 30.92 -2.90
N ALA A 19 1.17 30.46 -1.71
CA ALA A 19 1.37 31.32 -0.54
C ALA A 19 2.83 31.70 -0.26
N GLU A 20 3.81 31.18 -1.01
CA GLU A 20 5.24 31.43 -0.76
C GLU A 20 5.77 32.80 -1.22
N ASP A 21 4.94 33.70 -1.78
CA ASP A 21 5.42 34.97 -2.36
C ASP A 21 4.98 36.26 -1.62
N GLN A 22 4.36 36.15 -0.44
CA GLN A 22 3.97 37.32 0.34
C GLN A 22 4.29 37.11 1.82
N HIS A 23 5.39 37.72 2.25
CA HIS A 23 5.65 38.30 3.60
C HIS A 23 7.12 38.16 4.01
N ALA A 24 7.99 38.86 3.28
CA ALA A 24 9.15 39.47 3.90
C ALA A 24 8.68 40.79 4.54
N ARG A 25 8.77 40.91 5.89
CA ARG A 25 9.11 42.14 6.63
C ARG A 25 8.94 41.99 8.14
N ASP A 26 9.96 42.54 8.82
CA ASP A 26 9.97 43.11 10.17
C ASP A 26 10.25 42.19 11.38
N PHE A 27 11.48 42.34 11.90
CA PHE A 27 11.99 41.92 13.20
C PHE A 27 11.29 42.64 14.37
N PRO A 28 11.32 42.06 15.57
CA PRO A 28 12.14 42.67 16.61
C PRO A 28 13.03 41.67 17.37
N THR A 29 14.26 42.12 17.59
CA THR A 29 15.34 41.49 18.33
C THR A 29 15.01 41.45 19.82
N PHE A 30 15.09 40.26 20.45
CA PHE A 30 15.27 40.15 21.90
C PHE A 30 16.43 39.20 22.19
N LEU A 31 17.50 39.79 22.75
CA LEU A 31 18.63 39.09 23.34
C LEU A 31 18.17 38.32 24.58
N VAL A 32 18.46 37.03 24.63
CA VAL A 32 18.55 36.29 25.90
C VAL A 32 19.80 35.41 25.86
N HIS A 33 20.66 35.61 26.85
CA HIS A 33 21.94 34.94 27.07
C HIS A 33 21.80 33.41 27.17
N PHE A 34 22.59 32.68 26.38
CA PHE A 34 22.99 31.31 26.69
C PHE A 34 24.47 31.32 27.10
N GLY A 35 24.72 31.00 28.37
CA GLY A 35 26.04 30.73 28.90
C GLY A 35 26.42 29.26 28.70
N GLU A 36 27.61 29.08 28.14
CA GLU A 36 28.59 28.03 28.43
C GLU A 36 28.21 26.57 28.14
N TYR A 37 28.66 26.08 26.98
CA TYR A 37 29.64 24.98 26.87
C TYR A 37 29.82 24.63 25.40
N PHE A 38 30.87 25.11 24.72
CA PHE A 38 31.52 24.50 23.55
C PHE A 38 32.66 25.42 23.11
N ASP A 39 33.87 25.15 23.60
CA ASP A 39 35.10 25.44 22.87
C ASP A 39 35.87 24.12 22.83
N ASP A 40 36.18 23.65 21.62
CA ASP A 40 37.54 23.30 21.25
C ASP A 40 37.60 22.64 19.85
N PHE A 41 38.62 23.09 19.11
CA PHE A 41 39.20 22.56 17.86
C PHE A 41 38.60 22.99 16.51
N LEU A 42 39.17 24.09 15.98
CA LEU A 42 39.38 24.31 14.55
C LEU A 42 40.75 23.73 14.14
N PRO A 43 40.89 23.02 13.01
CA PRO A 43 42.20 22.74 12.43
C PRO A 43 42.61 23.76 11.35
N SER A 44 43.87 24.14 11.44
CA SER A 44 44.59 25.13 10.66
C SER A 44 44.88 24.72 9.21
N ARG A 45 44.60 25.66 8.31
CA ARG A 45 45.39 26.12 7.14
C ARG A 45 46.40 25.14 6.52
N ALA A 46 46.05 24.64 5.33
CA ALA A 46 46.94 23.97 4.39
C ALA A 46 48.03 24.93 3.84
N GLN A 47 49.25 24.40 3.70
CA GLN A 47 50.34 24.98 2.92
C GLN A 47 50.63 24.04 1.73
N ASN A 48 50.53 24.56 0.51
CA ASN A 48 51.24 24.02 -0.67
C ASN A 48 52.67 24.58 -0.66
N PRO A 49 53.63 23.89 -1.32
CA PRO A 49 54.20 24.53 -2.51
C PRO A 49 54.65 23.57 -3.64
N HIS A 50 54.57 24.09 -4.89
CA HIS A 50 55.52 24.04 -6.04
C HIS A 50 56.13 22.70 -6.52
N ASN A 51 56.45 22.46 -7.80
CA ASN A 51 56.28 23.10 -9.12
C ASN A 51 56.57 21.99 -10.19
N PRO A 52 56.28 22.20 -11.49
CA PRO A 52 56.34 21.18 -12.53
C PRO A 52 57.70 21.13 -13.23
N GLU A 53 58.05 19.98 -13.82
CA GLU A 53 59.07 19.94 -14.86
C GLU A 53 58.72 18.94 -15.97
N SER A 54 58.91 19.46 -17.17
CA SER A 54 58.68 18.95 -18.52
C SER A 54 59.60 17.81 -18.92
N THR A 55 59.11 16.86 -19.74
CA THR A 55 59.92 16.34 -20.85
C THR A 55 59.02 15.86 -21.99
N GLU A 56 59.22 16.45 -23.16
CA GLU A 56 58.61 16.09 -24.44
C GLU A 56 59.30 14.88 -25.08
N SER A 57 58.57 14.31 -26.05
CA SER A 57 59.02 13.50 -27.20
C SER A 57 59.17 11.99 -26.98
N ALA A 58 58.26 11.23 -27.58
CA ALA A 58 58.58 10.48 -28.79
C ALA A 58 57.29 9.84 -29.35
N THR A 59 56.95 10.23 -30.57
CA THR A 59 55.96 9.60 -31.43
C THR A 59 56.33 8.14 -31.72
N ASN A 60 55.45 7.20 -31.39
CA ASN A 60 55.42 5.88 -31.99
C ASN A 60 54.01 5.62 -32.52
N GLU A 61 53.86 5.83 -33.84
CA GLU A 61 52.75 5.30 -34.62
C GLU A 61 52.95 3.79 -34.81
N GLU A 62 52.22 2.98 -34.04
CA GLU A 62 52.03 1.57 -34.36
C GLU A 62 50.54 1.20 -34.27
N ASN A 63 49.95 0.96 -35.45
CA ASN A 63 48.81 0.09 -35.72
C ASN A 63 47.66 0.06 -34.69
N GLN A 64 46.83 1.11 -34.69
CA GLN A 64 45.46 0.97 -34.20
C GLN A 64 44.57 0.40 -35.32
N LYS A 65 44.35 -0.92 -35.25
CA LYS A 65 43.17 -1.55 -35.86
C LYS A 65 41.93 -0.74 -35.41
N PRO A 66 41.00 -0.35 -36.29
CA PRO A 66 39.83 0.42 -35.86
C PRO A 66 39.14 -0.35 -34.72
N PRO A 67 38.68 0.32 -33.65
CA PRO A 67 37.99 -0.35 -32.56
C PRO A 67 36.87 -1.18 -33.20
N GLN A 68 36.90 -2.49 -33.02
CA GLN A 68 35.75 -3.32 -33.36
C GLN A 68 34.58 -2.67 -32.65
N GLU A 69 33.59 -2.18 -33.41
CA GLU A 69 32.32 -1.75 -32.84
C GLU A 69 31.81 -2.91 -32.00
N LEU A 70 31.93 -2.75 -30.68
CA LEU A 70 31.49 -3.77 -29.74
C LEU A 70 29.99 -3.88 -29.95
N ASP A 71 29.53 -5.05 -30.37
CA ASP A 71 28.12 -5.37 -30.48
C ASP A 71 27.51 -5.36 -29.07
N VAL A 72 27.08 -4.17 -28.66
CA VAL A 72 26.41 -3.91 -27.38
C VAL A 72 24.94 -4.29 -27.43
N SER A 73 24.43 -4.89 -28.53
CA SER A 73 23.04 -5.36 -28.59
C SER A 73 22.74 -6.43 -27.54
N ARG A 74 23.72 -7.29 -27.23
CA ARG A 74 23.62 -8.30 -26.17
C ARG A 74 23.83 -7.72 -24.77
N PHE A 75 24.64 -6.67 -24.64
CA PHE A 75 25.02 -6.03 -23.36
C PHE A 75 24.89 -4.51 -23.46
N PRO A 76 23.65 -3.98 -23.42
CA PRO A 76 23.43 -2.55 -23.54
C PRO A 76 24.12 -1.82 -22.38
N ILE A 77 24.79 -0.72 -22.72
CA ILE A 77 25.39 0.16 -21.72
C ILE A 77 24.25 0.91 -21.05
N ILE A 78 23.96 0.56 -19.80
CA ILE A 78 22.96 1.23 -18.97
C ILE A 78 23.62 2.36 -18.19
N SER A 79 22.97 3.52 -18.17
CA SER A 79 23.36 4.69 -17.40
C SER A 79 23.16 4.48 -15.90
N SER A 80 23.80 5.33 -15.08
CA SER A 80 23.55 5.37 -13.64
C SER A 80 22.08 5.66 -13.32
N ASP A 81 21.42 6.49 -14.14
CA ASP A 81 20.01 6.84 -13.98
C ASP A 81 19.10 5.63 -14.23
N GLU A 82 19.39 4.83 -15.27
CA GLU A 82 18.67 3.58 -15.53
C GLU A 82 18.89 2.54 -14.42
N ILE A 83 20.10 2.44 -13.88
CA ILE A 83 20.38 1.59 -12.70
C ILE A 83 19.55 2.05 -11.50
N GLN A 84 19.42 3.36 -11.30
CA GLN A 84 18.60 3.93 -10.23
C GLN A 84 17.11 3.71 -10.47
N GLU A 85 16.64 3.80 -11.72
CA GLU A 85 15.27 3.47 -12.11
C GLU A 85 14.97 2.00 -11.84
N LEU A 86 15.86 1.07 -12.20
CA LEU A 86 15.74 -0.36 -11.88
C LEU A 86 15.63 -0.62 -10.37
N LYS A 87 16.42 0.08 -9.56
CA LYS A 87 16.30 0.02 -8.09
C LYS A 87 14.95 0.57 -7.61
N SER A 88 14.42 1.60 -8.27
CA SER A 88 13.13 2.21 -7.90
C SER A 88 11.95 1.27 -8.13
N VAL A 89 12.02 0.34 -9.11
CA VAL A 89 10.98 -0.68 -9.35
C VAL A 89 10.78 -1.59 -8.13
N ALA A 90 11.83 -1.86 -7.36
CA ALA A 90 11.74 -2.65 -6.13
C ALA A 90 11.07 -1.87 -4.98
N SER A 91 10.94 -0.56 -5.08
CA SER A 91 10.36 0.29 -4.04
C SER A 91 8.82 0.33 -4.13
N ASN A 92 8.15 0.06 -3.01
CA ASN A 92 6.70 0.14 -2.97
C ASN A 92 6.26 1.60 -2.83
N LYS A 93 5.55 2.14 -3.83
CA LYS A 93 5.07 3.55 -3.85
C LYS A 93 4.33 3.96 -2.57
N ASN A 94 3.52 3.08 -1.98
CA ASN A 94 2.81 3.39 -0.73
C ASN A 94 3.75 3.49 0.46
N THR A 95 4.78 2.65 0.49
CA THR A 95 5.84 2.67 1.51
C THR A 95 6.67 3.96 1.41
N SER A 96 7.02 4.40 0.20
CA SER A 96 7.73 5.67 -0.01
C SER A 96 6.88 6.88 0.40
N ARG A 97 5.59 6.90 0.04
CA ARG A 97 4.64 7.94 0.50
C ARG A 97 4.54 7.98 2.03
N SER A 98 4.46 6.81 2.67
CA SER A 98 4.43 6.71 4.14
C SER A 98 5.74 7.23 4.76
N THR A 99 6.90 6.95 4.16
CA THR A 99 8.18 7.54 4.59
C THR A 99 8.13 9.06 4.55
N LYS A 100 7.78 9.62 3.39
CA LYS A 100 7.73 11.07 3.18
C LYS A 100 6.83 11.73 4.23
N GLN A 101 5.65 11.16 4.47
CA GLN A 101 4.70 11.65 5.47
C GLN A 101 5.31 11.67 6.89
N TRP A 102 5.87 10.56 7.35
CA TRP A 102 6.45 10.49 8.70
C TRP A 102 7.70 11.37 8.86
N MET A 103 8.49 11.52 7.80
CA MET A 103 9.61 12.47 7.80
C MET A 103 9.13 13.92 7.86
N ASN A 104 7.99 14.25 7.24
CA ASN A 104 7.40 15.59 7.39
C ASN A 104 6.91 15.83 8.82
N VAL A 105 6.33 14.83 9.49
CA VAL A 105 5.96 14.91 10.92
C VAL A 105 7.21 15.15 11.78
N PHE A 106 8.29 14.41 11.53
CA PHE A 106 9.56 14.60 12.24
C PHE A 106 10.13 16.01 12.03
N ARG A 107 10.16 16.50 10.77
CA ARG A 107 10.65 17.86 10.46
C ARG A 107 9.81 18.95 11.12
N SER A 108 8.48 18.81 11.11
CA SER A 108 7.58 19.73 11.79
C SER A 108 7.84 19.76 13.30
N TRP A 109 8.09 18.60 13.91
CA TRP A 109 8.50 18.54 15.31
C TRP A 109 9.87 19.21 15.55
N CYS A 110 10.85 19.01 14.67
CA CYS A 110 12.15 19.69 14.77
C CYS A 110 12.00 21.21 14.75
N GLN A 111 11.14 21.76 13.89
CA GLN A 111 10.84 23.19 13.83
C GLN A 111 10.27 23.71 15.17
N CYS A 112 9.31 23.00 15.74
CA CYS A 112 8.75 23.36 17.06
C CYS A 112 9.77 23.29 18.21
N ARG A 113 10.94 22.69 18.00
CA ARG A 113 12.00 22.52 19.00
C ARG A 113 13.29 23.27 18.67
N HIS A 114 13.30 24.09 17.61
CA HIS A 114 14.49 24.80 17.12
C HIS A 114 15.64 23.84 16.77
N LEU A 115 15.30 22.72 16.14
CA LEU A 115 16.21 21.67 15.69
C LEU A 115 16.23 21.57 14.16
N GLU A 116 15.94 22.66 13.42
CA GLU A 116 15.81 22.63 11.96
C GLU A 116 17.11 22.28 11.24
N TYR A 117 18.25 22.64 11.83
CA TYR A 117 19.58 22.41 11.29
C TYR A 117 20.17 21.04 11.67
N VAL A 118 19.37 20.21 12.35
CA VAL A 118 19.82 18.90 12.82
C VAL A 118 19.76 17.89 11.68
N SER A 119 20.94 17.54 11.14
CA SER A 119 21.07 16.41 10.20
C SER A 119 21.17 15.09 10.97
N ILE A 120 20.07 14.34 10.96
CA ILE A 120 20.01 13.01 11.59
C ILE A 120 20.82 11.96 10.81
N GLU A 121 21.12 12.23 9.54
CA GLU A 121 21.86 11.34 8.64
C GLU A 121 23.34 11.22 8.98
N THR A 122 23.91 12.24 9.64
CA THR A 122 25.33 12.30 10.00
C THR A 122 25.54 12.40 11.50
N MET A 123 24.46 12.31 12.29
CA MET A 123 24.52 12.46 13.74
C MET A 123 25.17 11.25 14.40
N ALA A 124 25.92 11.46 15.49
CA ALA A 124 26.41 10.38 16.34
C ALA A 124 25.24 9.58 16.96
N PRO A 125 25.33 8.23 17.05
CA PRO A 125 24.24 7.39 17.53
C PRO A 125 23.66 7.80 18.88
N GLU A 126 24.50 8.18 19.84
CA GLU A 126 24.09 8.55 21.19
C GLU A 126 23.29 9.86 21.21
N LYS A 127 23.63 10.80 20.31
CA LYS A 127 22.86 12.04 20.14
C LYS A 127 21.54 11.76 19.44
N LEU A 128 21.55 10.90 18.42
CA LEU A 128 20.35 10.57 17.66
C LEU A 128 19.34 9.80 18.52
N ASP A 129 19.81 8.90 19.38
CA ASP A 129 18.96 8.19 20.34
C ASP A 129 18.22 9.18 21.26
N LYS A 130 18.92 10.17 21.82
CA LYS A 130 18.29 11.23 22.66
C LYS A 130 17.23 12.03 21.89
N VAL A 131 17.52 12.39 20.63
CA VAL A 131 16.58 13.13 19.77
C VAL A 131 15.33 12.28 19.49
N LEU A 132 15.51 11.01 19.13
CA LEU A 132 14.41 10.09 18.84
C LEU A 132 13.59 9.78 20.09
N SER A 133 14.22 9.60 21.25
CA SER A 133 13.56 9.46 22.55
C SER A 133 12.58 10.60 22.80
N LYS A 134 13.05 11.85 22.63
CA LYS A 134 12.21 13.04 22.82
C LYS A 134 11.09 13.12 21.78
N PHE A 135 11.40 12.90 20.51
CA PHE A 135 10.40 12.88 19.43
C PHE A 135 9.30 11.84 19.68
N TYR A 136 9.69 10.60 20.01
CA TYR A 136 8.74 9.52 20.27
C TYR A 136 7.84 9.82 21.46
N ALA A 137 8.38 10.38 22.56
CA ALA A 137 7.58 10.79 23.71
C ALA A 137 6.54 11.86 23.32
N GLU A 138 6.90 12.82 22.47
CA GLU A 138 6.12 14.04 22.23
C GLU A 138 5.18 13.96 21.01
N VAL A 139 5.44 13.04 20.06
CA VAL A 139 4.70 13.01 18.78
C VAL A 139 3.19 12.85 18.98
N LYS A 140 2.45 13.78 18.38
CA LYS A 140 0.98 13.87 18.37
C LYS A 140 0.51 14.29 16.99
N LYS A 141 -0.77 14.04 16.69
CA LYS A 141 -1.40 14.51 15.46
C LYS A 141 -1.55 16.05 15.49
N LYS A 142 -1.88 16.63 14.33
CA LYS A 142 -2.11 18.08 14.18
C LYS A 142 -3.24 18.62 15.08
N ASP A 143 -4.25 17.80 15.35
CA ASP A 143 -5.39 18.11 16.24
C ASP A 143 -5.04 17.95 17.74
N GLY A 144 -3.81 17.57 18.08
CA GLY A 144 -3.35 17.32 19.46
C GLY A 144 -3.63 15.90 19.98
N ASP A 145 -4.38 15.10 19.23
CA ASP A 145 -4.70 13.72 19.62
C ASP A 145 -3.49 12.79 19.48
N ASP A 146 -3.46 11.76 20.32
CA ASP A 146 -2.44 10.72 20.18
C ASP A 146 -2.65 9.84 18.93
N TYR A 147 -1.55 9.40 18.35
CA TYR A 147 -1.55 8.36 17.33
C TYR A 147 -1.97 7.00 17.91
N GLU A 148 -2.42 6.09 17.04
CA GLU A 148 -2.60 4.68 17.41
C GLU A 148 -1.24 4.00 17.64
N PRO A 149 -1.12 3.02 18.56
CA PRO A 149 0.14 2.30 18.79
C PRO A 149 0.76 1.71 17.53
N GLU A 150 -0.06 1.20 16.60
CA GLU A 150 0.43 0.67 15.31
C GLU A 150 1.03 1.77 14.41
N SER A 151 0.49 2.99 14.48
CA SER A 151 1.02 4.13 13.72
C SER A 151 2.43 4.49 14.18
N LEU A 152 2.72 4.38 15.48
CA LEU A 152 4.05 4.61 16.04
C LEU A 152 5.09 3.59 15.51
N LYS A 153 4.69 2.33 15.32
CA LYS A 153 5.55 1.31 14.71
C LYS A 153 5.83 1.58 13.23
N ILE A 154 4.81 2.06 12.50
CA ILE A 154 4.96 2.47 11.09
C ILE A 154 5.91 3.68 11.00
N MET A 155 5.77 4.65 11.91
CA MET A 155 6.66 5.81 12.03
C MET A 155 8.12 5.38 12.25
N GLN A 156 8.40 4.53 13.24
CA GLN A 156 9.75 4.02 13.48
C GLN A 156 10.32 3.33 12.24
N SER A 157 9.51 2.50 11.57
CA SER A 157 9.90 1.81 10.33
C SER A 157 10.15 2.78 9.16
N ALA A 158 9.45 3.92 9.13
CA ALA A 158 9.65 4.95 8.13
C ALA A 158 10.96 5.71 8.34
N ILE A 159 11.28 6.08 9.59
CA ILE A 159 12.54 6.75 9.95
C ILE A 159 13.73 5.82 9.71
N GLU A 160 13.64 4.55 10.15
CA GLU A 160 14.64 3.52 9.88
C GLU A 160 14.92 3.38 8.37
N ARG A 161 13.85 3.33 7.56
CA ARG A 161 13.99 3.24 6.10
C ARG A 161 14.66 4.49 5.52
N TYR A 162 14.27 5.67 5.98
CA TYR A 162 14.88 6.94 5.57
C TYR A 162 16.39 6.96 5.88
N LEU A 163 16.78 6.60 7.10
CA LEU A 163 18.18 6.58 7.53
C LEU A 163 19.01 5.55 6.71
N LYS A 164 18.44 4.38 6.42
CA LYS A 164 19.06 3.39 5.53
C LYS A 164 19.26 3.90 4.10
N GLU A 165 18.26 4.58 3.54
CA GLU A 165 18.38 5.23 2.22
C GLU A 165 19.48 6.30 2.21
N LYS A 166 19.77 6.90 3.36
CA LYS A 166 20.86 7.85 3.59
C LYS A 166 22.18 7.20 4.03
N ASN A 167 22.29 5.88 3.96
CA ASN A 167 23.46 5.09 4.36
C ASN A 167 23.89 5.29 5.83
N TYR A 168 22.95 5.58 6.72
CA TYR A 168 23.24 5.63 8.15
C TYR A 168 23.70 4.24 8.63
N PRO A 169 24.80 4.14 9.40
CA PRO A 169 25.51 2.87 9.60
C PRO A 169 24.83 1.89 10.57
N LEU A 170 23.96 2.38 11.46
CA LEU A 170 23.30 1.59 12.51
C LEU A 170 21.78 1.56 12.32
N SER A 171 21.13 0.54 12.89
CA SER A 171 19.67 0.40 12.83
C SER A 171 19.04 0.98 14.09
N ILE A 172 18.17 1.96 13.96
CA ILE A 172 17.47 2.56 15.11
C ILE A 172 16.49 1.57 15.78
N VAL A 173 16.18 0.47 15.10
CA VAL A 173 15.27 -0.59 15.57
C VAL A 173 16.01 -1.73 16.27
N ARG A 174 17.27 -2.01 15.88
CA ARG A 174 17.98 -3.23 16.31
C ARG A 174 19.28 -2.96 17.05
N SER A 175 19.92 -1.82 16.80
CA SER A 175 21.21 -1.48 17.40
C SER A 175 21.00 -1.05 18.86
N ARG A 176 21.90 -1.51 19.75
CA ARG A 176 21.86 -1.25 21.20
C ARG A 176 22.08 0.21 21.54
N GLU A 177 22.74 0.95 20.66
CA GLU A 177 23.01 2.38 20.76
C GLU A 177 21.71 3.21 20.78
N PHE A 178 20.59 2.61 20.36
CA PHE A 178 19.25 3.22 20.35
C PHE A 178 18.32 2.68 21.45
N HIS A 179 18.89 2.17 22.55
CA HIS A 179 18.11 1.53 23.61
C HIS A 179 17.08 2.48 24.23
N SER A 180 17.44 3.75 24.53
CA SER A 180 16.53 4.69 25.18
C SER A 180 15.31 4.99 24.31
N SER A 181 15.53 5.26 23.01
CA SER A 181 14.43 5.58 22.10
C SER A 181 13.53 4.38 21.84
N GLN A 182 14.09 3.16 21.79
CA GLN A 182 13.32 1.92 21.69
C GLN A 182 12.42 1.71 22.92
N GLU A 183 12.97 1.90 24.13
CA GLU A 183 12.21 1.77 25.38
C GLU A 183 11.08 2.81 25.46
N ILE A 184 11.38 4.08 25.15
CA ILE A 184 10.38 5.15 25.21
C ILE A 184 9.25 4.92 24.21
N LEU A 185 9.56 4.50 22.98
CA LEU A 185 8.53 4.20 21.98
C LEU A 185 7.63 3.04 22.44
N ASN A 186 8.22 1.99 23.02
CA ASN A 186 7.46 0.86 23.56
C ASN A 186 6.61 1.28 24.77
N ALA A 187 7.17 2.03 25.72
CA ALA A 187 6.47 2.54 26.87
C ALA A 187 5.27 3.43 26.46
N LYS A 188 5.46 4.31 25.47
CA LYS A 188 4.36 5.11 24.91
C LYS A 188 3.28 4.21 24.28
N ALA A 189 3.66 3.21 23.50
CA ALA A 189 2.71 2.27 22.91
C ALA A 189 1.91 1.50 23.99
N ILE A 190 2.54 1.08 25.09
CA ILE A 190 1.88 0.43 26.23
C ILE A 190 0.90 1.39 26.92
N SER A 191 1.34 2.62 27.21
CA SER A 191 0.49 3.65 27.84
C SER A 191 -0.76 3.94 27.01
N LEU A 192 -0.61 4.09 25.69
CA LEU A 192 -1.74 4.30 24.78
C LEU A 192 -2.73 3.12 24.79
N ARG A 193 -2.23 1.87 24.93
CA ARG A 193 -3.09 0.70 25.05
C ARG A 193 -3.85 0.67 26.38
N GLN A 194 -3.21 1.06 27.48
CA GLN A 194 -3.86 1.20 28.78
C GLN A 194 -4.97 2.27 28.74
N GLN A 195 -4.78 3.33 27.97
CA GLN A 195 -5.80 4.35 27.68
C GLN A 195 -6.89 3.89 26.69
N GLY A 196 -6.87 2.63 26.26
CA GLY A 196 -7.90 2.05 25.41
C GLY A 196 -7.67 2.18 23.90
N LYS A 197 -6.55 2.76 23.44
CA LYS A 197 -6.18 2.75 22.01
C LYS A 197 -5.72 1.36 21.55
N GLY A 198 -5.69 1.14 20.24
CA GLY A 198 -5.26 -0.12 19.65
C GLY A 198 -6.33 -1.22 19.58
N LYS A 199 -7.58 -0.94 19.98
CA LYS A 199 -8.72 -1.89 19.90
C LYS A 199 -9.25 -2.11 18.48
N ARG A 200 -8.78 -1.32 17.50
CA ARG A 200 -9.20 -1.37 16.08
C ARG A 200 -10.74 -1.41 15.90
N PRO A 201 -11.51 -0.46 16.49
CA PRO A 201 -12.98 -0.45 16.38
C PRO A 201 -13.46 -0.34 14.93
N ASN A 202 -12.65 0.29 14.08
CA ASN A 202 -12.88 0.50 12.66
C ASN A 202 -12.34 -0.65 11.78
N LYS A 203 -12.25 -1.87 12.31
CA LYS A 203 -11.85 -3.03 11.50
C LYS A 203 -12.96 -3.40 10.51
N ALA A 204 -12.57 -3.78 9.30
CA ALA A 204 -13.53 -4.32 8.34
C ALA A 204 -14.09 -5.64 8.87
N GLN A 205 -15.38 -5.86 8.67
CA GLN A 205 -16.10 -7.07 9.08
C GLN A 205 -16.65 -7.82 7.86
N PRO A 206 -16.82 -9.15 7.93
CA PRO A 206 -17.44 -9.93 6.86
C PRO A 206 -18.91 -9.56 6.66
N ILE A 207 -19.36 -9.72 5.43
CA ILE A 207 -20.76 -9.57 5.01
C ILE A 207 -21.50 -10.85 5.40
N THR A 208 -22.69 -10.74 6.00
CA THR A 208 -23.53 -11.92 6.30
C THR A 208 -24.36 -12.34 5.09
N PRO A 209 -24.88 -13.58 5.05
CA PRO A 209 -25.79 -14.00 3.99
C PRO A 209 -27.01 -13.07 3.83
N GLU A 210 -27.56 -12.54 4.93
CA GLU A 210 -28.72 -11.63 4.90
C GLU A 210 -28.35 -10.27 4.30
N GLU A 211 -27.17 -9.74 4.65
CA GLU A 211 -26.64 -8.52 4.04
C GLU A 211 -26.38 -8.73 2.53
N GLU A 212 -25.85 -9.89 2.13
CA GLU A 212 -25.65 -10.26 0.73
C GLU A 212 -26.99 -10.34 -0.03
N SER A 213 -27.98 -11.04 0.52
CA SER A 213 -29.34 -11.10 -0.05
C SER A 213 -29.96 -9.72 -0.19
N ALA A 214 -29.83 -8.86 0.83
CA ALA A 214 -30.33 -7.49 0.77
C ALA A 214 -29.65 -6.64 -0.33
N LEU A 215 -28.38 -6.90 -0.67
CA LEU A 215 -27.71 -6.24 -1.79
C LEU A 215 -28.30 -6.66 -3.14
N TRP A 216 -28.69 -7.92 -3.29
CA TRP A 216 -29.41 -8.40 -4.48
C TRP A 216 -30.80 -7.78 -4.58
N GLU A 217 -31.59 -7.84 -3.51
CA GLU A 217 -32.96 -7.31 -3.46
C GLU A 217 -33.01 -5.80 -3.72
N LYS A 218 -32.04 -5.05 -3.19
CA LYS A 218 -31.93 -3.58 -3.38
C LYS A 218 -31.24 -3.19 -4.69
N GLY A 219 -30.97 -4.15 -5.58
CA GLY A 219 -30.39 -3.90 -6.88
C GLY A 219 -28.96 -3.33 -6.83
N GLN A 220 -28.17 -3.65 -5.80
CA GLN A 220 -26.73 -3.35 -5.80
C GLN A 220 -25.92 -4.43 -6.53
N LEU A 221 -26.47 -5.63 -6.66
CA LEU A 221 -25.92 -6.77 -7.40
C LEU A 221 -26.94 -7.24 -8.46
N GLY A 222 -26.46 -7.65 -9.63
CA GLY A 222 -27.30 -8.03 -10.77
C GLY A 222 -26.72 -7.59 -12.11
N ASP A 223 -27.57 -7.53 -13.13
CA ASP A 223 -27.15 -7.38 -14.52
C ASP A 223 -27.96 -6.38 -15.35
N PHE A 224 -28.67 -5.45 -14.71
CA PHE A 224 -29.58 -4.52 -15.40
C PHE A 224 -28.96 -3.16 -15.76
N ASN A 225 -27.75 -2.83 -15.28
CA ASN A 225 -26.98 -1.67 -15.73
C ASN A 225 -25.46 -1.82 -15.46
N GLY A 226 -24.66 -0.92 -16.03
CA GLY A 226 -23.20 -0.95 -15.92
C GLY A 226 -22.67 -0.92 -14.49
N LYS A 227 -23.26 -0.11 -13.60
CA LYS A 227 -22.84 -0.01 -12.19
C LYS A 227 -23.06 -1.32 -11.45
N VAL A 228 -24.26 -1.88 -11.57
CA VAL A 228 -24.68 -3.09 -10.86
C VAL A 228 -23.95 -4.32 -11.40
N LEU A 229 -23.72 -4.37 -12.72
CA LEU A 229 -22.94 -5.42 -13.35
C LEU A 229 -21.45 -5.36 -12.95
N THR A 230 -20.87 -4.16 -12.81
CA THR A 230 -19.53 -3.99 -12.24
C THR A 230 -19.46 -4.41 -10.78
N ASN A 231 -20.46 -4.06 -9.98
CA ASN A 231 -20.53 -4.43 -8.56
C ASN A 231 -20.53 -5.95 -8.36
N VAL A 232 -21.37 -6.69 -9.10
CA VAL A 232 -21.44 -8.16 -8.97
C VAL A 232 -20.18 -8.84 -9.49
N ASN A 233 -19.56 -8.33 -10.57
CA ASN A 233 -18.28 -8.86 -11.03
C ASN A 233 -17.13 -8.54 -10.08
N PHE A 234 -17.12 -7.36 -9.45
CA PHE A 234 -16.20 -7.05 -8.36
C PHE A 234 -16.35 -8.05 -7.19
N LYS A 235 -17.59 -8.38 -6.82
CA LYS A 235 -17.90 -9.45 -5.85
C LYS A 235 -17.31 -10.79 -6.27
N ASN A 236 -17.66 -11.26 -7.46
CA ASN A 236 -17.25 -12.57 -7.96
C ASN A 236 -15.73 -12.70 -8.08
N LEU A 237 -15.03 -11.68 -8.62
CA LEU A 237 -13.57 -11.69 -8.73
C LEU A 237 -12.88 -11.71 -7.35
N THR A 238 -13.45 -11.03 -6.35
CA THR A 238 -12.89 -11.05 -4.99
C THR A 238 -13.14 -12.38 -4.29
N GLU A 239 -14.35 -12.92 -4.39
CA GLU A 239 -14.75 -14.14 -3.66
C GLU A 239 -14.30 -15.42 -4.34
N GLN A 240 -14.30 -15.48 -5.68
CA GLN A 240 -13.96 -16.71 -6.42
C GLN A 240 -12.49 -16.76 -6.80
N LEU A 241 -11.88 -15.62 -7.15
CA LEU A 241 -10.47 -15.56 -7.56
C LEU A 241 -9.55 -15.04 -6.45
N GLY A 242 -10.10 -14.49 -5.36
CA GLY A 242 -9.31 -14.04 -4.21
C GLY A 242 -8.61 -12.70 -4.42
N PHE A 243 -9.10 -11.86 -5.34
CA PHE A 243 -8.51 -10.54 -5.63
C PHE A 243 -8.42 -9.67 -4.37
N ARG A 244 -7.36 -8.87 -4.28
CA ARG A 244 -7.23 -7.81 -3.27
C ARG A 244 -8.01 -6.59 -3.69
N GLY A 245 -8.77 -6.04 -2.74
CA GLY A 245 -9.81 -5.04 -2.95
C GLY A 245 -9.44 -3.67 -3.53
N ARG A 246 -8.26 -3.43 -4.11
CA ARG A 246 -8.00 -2.19 -4.86
C ARG A 246 -6.99 -2.36 -5.98
N GLN A 247 -5.72 -2.62 -5.64
CA GLN A 247 -4.64 -2.60 -6.63
C GLN A 247 -4.78 -3.72 -7.66
N GLU A 248 -5.08 -4.95 -7.21
CA GLU A 248 -5.26 -6.09 -8.12
C GLU A 248 -6.45 -5.88 -9.07
N HIS A 249 -7.58 -5.34 -8.59
CA HIS A 249 -8.68 -4.97 -9.48
C HIS A 249 -8.32 -3.85 -10.47
N TYR A 250 -7.58 -2.82 -10.02
CA TYR A 250 -7.22 -1.70 -10.88
C TYR A 250 -6.20 -2.09 -11.95
N ASP A 251 -5.23 -2.92 -11.60
CA ASP A 251 -4.15 -3.32 -12.50
C ASP A 251 -4.53 -4.45 -13.45
N ALA A 252 -5.59 -5.22 -13.16
CA ALA A 252 -6.01 -6.34 -13.98
C ALA A 252 -6.41 -5.92 -15.41
N TYR A 253 -5.99 -6.75 -16.38
CA TYR A 253 -6.30 -6.63 -17.80
C TYR A 253 -7.21 -7.79 -18.25
N VAL A 254 -7.99 -7.56 -19.32
CA VAL A 254 -8.88 -8.61 -19.86
C VAL A 254 -8.08 -9.78 -20.42
N GLU A 255 -6.91 -9.48 -20.98
CA GLU A 255 -5.96 -10.43 -21.56
C GLU A 255 -5.42 -11.45 -20.54
N GLU A 256 -5.48 -11.11 -19.25
CA GLU A 256 -5.07 -11.99 -18.15
C GLU A 256 -6.19 -12.96 -17.75
N VAL A 257 -7.40 -12.80 -18.29
CA VAL A 257 -8.56 -13.63 -18.00
C VAL A 257 -8.89 -14.52 -19.19
N ILE A 258 -9.05 -15.82 -18.92
CA ILE A 258 -9.30 -16.82 -19.96
C ILE A 258 -10.57 -17.58 -19.63
N ILE A 259 -11.50 -17.56 -20.58
CA ILE A 259 -12.72 -18.35 -20.50
C ILE A 259 -12.47 -19.68 -21.22
N ARG A 260 -12.72 -20.79 -20.53
CA ARG A 260 -12.60 -22.14 -21.09
C ARG A 260 -13.87 -22.94 -20.82
N GLN A 261 -14.06 -23.99 -21.62
CA GLN A 261 -15.01 -25.05 -21.33
C GLN A 261 -14.21 -26.30 -20.92
N ARG A 262 -14.62 -26.95 -19.84
CA ARG A 262 -14.06 -28.22 -19.36
C ARG A 262 -14.67 -29.39 -20.13
N GLU A 263 -14.09 -30.58 -19.97
CA GLU A 263 -14.55 -31.80 -20.65
C GLU A 263 -15.98 -32.20 -20.28
N ASP A 264 -16.40 -31.90 -19.06
CA ASP A 264 -17.77 -32.08 -18.55
C ASP A 264 -18.77 -31.03 -19.05
N GLY A 265 -18.33 -30.11 -19.91
CA GLY A 265 -19.13 -28.99 -20.42
C GLY A 265 -19.16 -27.76 -19.51
N THR A 266 -18.61 -27.84 -18.30
CA THR A 266 -18.61 -26.74 -17.33
C THR A 266 -17.73 -25.60 -17.82
N GLU A 267 -18.30 -24.39 -17.89
CA GLU A 267 -17.54 -23.20 -18.23
C GLU A 267 -16.80 -22.63 -17.03
N VAL A 268 -15.59 -22.13 -17.27
CA VAL A 268 -14.70 -21.61 -16.23
C VAL A 268 -13.99 -20.36 -16.71
N VAL A 269 -13.85 -19.40 -15.80
CA VAL A 269 -13.05 -18.19 -15.97
C VAL A 269 -11.79 -18.34 -15.13
N GLU A 270 -10.64 -18.39 -15.78
CA GLU A 270 -9.31 -18.51 -15.15
C GLU A 270 -8.59 -17.17 -15.17
N PHE A 271 -7.93 -16.79 -14.08
CA PHE A 271 -7.06 -15.62 -14.03
C PHE A 271 -5.59 -16.01 -13.97
N ARG A 272 -4.81 -15.47 -14.92
CA ARG A 272 -3.36 -15.58 -14.96
C ARG A 272 -2.74 -14.53 -14.04
N GLU A 273 -2.50 -14.92 -12.79
CA GLU A 273 -1.94 -14.03 -11.78
C GLU A 273 -0.53 -13.53 -12.17
N GLY A 274 -0.40 -12.22 -12.37
CA GLY A 274 0.88 -11.51 -12.44
C GLY A 274 1.53 -11.28 -11.06
N PRO A 275 2.61 -10.50 -10.99
CA PRO A 275 3.24 -10.13 -9.72
C PRO A 275 2.24 -9.42 -8.77
N THR A 276 2.16 -9.83 -7.50
CA THR A 276 1.30 -9.19 -6.49
C THR A 276 2.07 -8.71 -5.26
N LYS A 277 1.45 -7.89 -4.40
CA LYS A 277 2.10 -7.29 -3.20
C LYS A 277 2.85 -8.30 -2.32
N THR A 278 2.32 -9.51 -2.14
CA THR A 278 2.91 -10.55 -1.28
C THR A 278 3.61 -11.66 -2.04
N ARG A 279 3.61 -11.57 -3.37
CA ARG A 279 4.24 -12.50 -4.31
C ARG A 279 4.94 -11.67 -5.38
N SER A 280 5.78 -10.76 -4.93
CA SER A 280 6.58 -9.93 -5.82
C SER A 280 7.47 -10.85 -6.63
N SER A 281 7.39 -10.77 -7.95
CA SER A 281 8.13 -11.62 -8.90
C SER A 281 9.62 -11.25 -8.99
N GLY A 282 10.26 -10.98 -7.84
CA GLY A 282 11.72 -10.89 -7.75
C GLY A 282 12.38 -12.26 -7.88
N LEU A 283 13.67 -12.35 -7.52
CA LEU A 283 14.46 -13.59 -7.66
C LEU A 283 13.86 -14.81 -6.93
N THR A 284 13.03 -14.60 -5.91
CA THR A 284 12.33 -15.67 -5.19
C THR A 284 10.83 -15.59 -5.47
N ILE A 285 10.36 -16.35 -6.47
CA ILE A 285 8.94 -16.39 -6.84
C ILE A 285 8.25 -17.52 -6.07
N ARG A 286 7.26 -17.18 -5.24
CA ARG A 286 6.29 -18.16 -4.75
C ARG A 286 5.08 -18.12 -5.67
N ARG A 287 4.99 -19.00 -6.67
CA ARG A 287 3.77 -19.11 -7.52
C ARG A 287 2.66 -19.83 -6.78
N ARG A 288 1.41 -19.48 -7.09
CA ARG A 288 0.23 -20.21 -6.63
C ARG A 288 0.24 -21.56 -7.36
N THR A 289 0.05 -22.66 -6.62
CA THR A 289 0.07 -24.02 -7.19
C THR A 289 -1.21 -24.32 -7.96
N THR A 290 -2.35 -23.78 -7.50
CA THR A 290 -3.63 -23.82 -8.21
C THR A 290 -3.91 -22.52 -8.98
N PRO A 291 -4.42 -22.64 -10.22
CA PRO A 291 -5.00 -21.51 -10.94
C PRO A 291 -6.17 -20.91 -10.17
N GLN A 292 -6.27 -19.58 -10.19
CA GLN A 292 -7.48 -18.91 -9.72
C GLN A 292 -8.57 -19.13 -10.76
N ALA A 293 -9.66 -19.78 -10.37
CA ALA A 293 -10.73 -20.15 -11.26
C ALA A 293 -12.10 -19.87 -10.65
N MET A 294 -13.01 -19.43 -11.51
CA MET A 294 -14.41 -19.16 -11.19
C MET A 294 -15.26 -20.02 -12.12
N PHE A 295 -16.01 -20.96 -11.55
CA PHE A 295 -16.79 -21.95 -12.29
C PHE A 295 -18.23 -21.49 -12.48
N SER A 296 -18.82 -21.88 -13.61
CA SER A 296 -20.26 -21.76 -13.83
C SER A 296 -21.01 -22.66 -12.84
N THR A 297 -22.18 -22.22 -12.42
CA THR A 297 -23.08 -22.92 -11.51
C THR A 297 -24.22 -23.56 -12.28
N ASP A 298 -25.31 -22.81 -12.44
CA ASP A 298 -26.59 -23.24 -12.99
C ASP A 298 -26.99 -22.42 -14.22
N GLY A 299 -26.12 -21.49 -14.66
CA GLY A 299 -26.44 -20.52 -15.71
C GLY A 299 -27.53 -19.52 -15.30
N GLY A 300 -27.91 -19.48 -14.02
CA GLY A 300 -28.97 -18.63 -13.49
C GLY A 300 -28.58 -17.15 -13.42
N LYS A 301 -29.49 -16.33 -12.86
CA LYS A 301 -29.27 -14.88 -12.74
C LYS A 301 -28.04 -14.53 -11.90
N SER A 302 -27.66 -15.39 -10.96
CA SER A 302 -26.48 -15.23 -10.10
C SER A 302 -25.24 -15.97 -10.59
N ASP A 303 -25.31 -16.68 -11.72
CA ASP A 303 -24.18 -17.44 -12.25
C ASP A 303 -22.98 -16.51 -12.53
N PRO A 304 -21.82 -16.78 -11.92
CA PRO A 304 -20.72 -15.83 -11.96
C PRO A 304 -20.03 -15.77 -13.33
N VAL A 305 -20.02 -16.87 -14.08
CA VAL A 305 -19.43 -16.94 -15.43
C VAL A 305 -20.31 -16.22 -16.45
N ARG A 306 -21.63 -16.42 -16.38
CA ARG A 306 -22.63 -15.70 -17.17
C ARG A 306 -22.54 -14.19 -16.95
N LEU A 307 -22.49 -13.77 -15.69
CA LEU A 307 -22.37 -12.35 -15.32
C LEU A 307 -21.04 -11.74 -15.80
N PHE A 308 -19.96 -12.51 -15.78
CA PHE A 308 -18.66 -12.08 -16.27
C PHE A 308 -18.64 -11.93 -17.80
N LYS A 309 -19.18 -12.91 -18.53
CA LYS A 309 -19.33 -12.85 -19.99
C LYS A 309 -20.20 -11.67 -20.42
N LEU A 310 -21.31 -11.44 -19.72
CA LEU A 310 -22.18 -10.28 -19.96
C LEU A 310 -21.42 -8.97 -19.70
N TRP A 311 -20.57 -8.93 -18.68
CA TRP A 311 -19.75 -7.74 -18.41
C TRP A 311 -18.78 -7.44 -19.54
N LEU A 312 -18.14 -8.47 -20.11
CA LEU A 312 -17.28 -8.31 -21.29
C LEU A 312 -18.06 -7.93 -22.55
N SER A 313 -19.25 -8.49 -22.76
CA SER A 313 -20.06 -8.17 -23.95
C SER A 313 -20.56 -6.72 -23.97
N LYS A 314 -20.74 -6.09 -22.80
CA LYS A 314 -21.15 -4.69 -22.66
C LYS A 314 -20.01 -3.67 -22.83
N ARG A 315 -18.78 -4.14 -23.08
CA ARG A 315 -17.61 -3.29 -23.37
C ARG A 315 -17.73 -2.68 -24.78
N PRO A 316 -17.17 -1.49 -25.02
CA PRO A 316 -17.23 -0.85 -26.33
C PRO A 316 -16.43 -1.63 -27.39
N GLU A 317 -16.79 -1.45 -28.65
CA GLU A 317 -16.12 -2.12 -29.77
C GLU A 317 -14.62 -1.79 -29.82
N GLY A 318 -13.81 -2.82 -30.09
CA GLY A 318 -12.35 -2.76 -30.01
C GLY A 318 -11.76 -2.87 -28.59
N MET A 319 -12.58 -2.95 -27.53
CA MET A 319 -12.11 -3.15 -26.14
C MET A 319 -12.66 -4.43 -25.50
N LYS A 320 -13.37 -5.27 -26.27
CA LYS A 320 -14.01 -6.49 -25.74
C LYS A 320 -13.00 -7.48 -25.13
N ASN A 321 -11.85 -7.63 -25.79
CA ASN A 321 -10.82 -8.60 -25.43
C ASN A 321 -9.47 -7.95 -25.09
N THR A 322 -9.43 -6.63 -24.87
CA THR A 322 -8.19 -5.91 -24.58
C THR A 322 -8.39 -4.77 -23.59
N GLY A 323 -7.29 -4.40 -22.93
CA GLY A 323 -7.20 -3.25 -22.05
C GLY A 323 -7.65 -3.54 -20.62
N PRO A 324 -7.80 -2.48 -19.81
CA PRO A 324 -8.11 -2.62 -18.39
C PRO A 324 -9.40 -3.38 -18.16
N LEU A 325 -9.42 -4.30 -17.19
CA LEU A 325 -10.60 -5.08 -16.85
C LEU A 325 -11.76 -4.17 -16.40
N TYR A 326 -11.46 -3.12 -15.63
CA TYR A 326 -12.42 -2.11 -15.21
C TYR A 326 -12.40 -0.88 -16.12
N LEU A 327 -13.51 -0.66 -16.82
CA LEU A 327 -13.76 0.53 -17.62
C LEU A 327 -14.75 1.46 -16.92
N SER A 328 -14.64 2.77 -17.16
CA SER A 328 -15.53 3.77 -16.59
C SER A 328 -16.96 3.60 -17.12
N ILE A 329 -17.92 3.61 -16.21
CA ILE A 329 -19.35 3.40 -16.47
C ILE A 329 -19.94 4.62 -17.19
N ILE A 330 -20.78 4.37 -18.20
CA ILE A 330 -21.60 5.41 -18.82
C ILE A 330 -22.89 5.54 -18.01
N ASN A 331 -23.16 6.73 -17.44
CA ASN A 331 -24.35 6.95 -16.60
C ASN A 331 -25.67 6.81 -17.38
N CYS A 332 -25.69 7.28 -18.62
CA CYS A 332 -26.86 7.23 -19.50
C CYS A 332 -26.43 6.68 -20.86
N PRO A 333 -26.29 5.35 -21.00
CA PRO A 333 -25.84 4.75 -22.26
C PRO A 333 -26.88 4.98 -23.36
N LYS A 334 -26.41 5.41 -24.54
CA LYS A 334 -27.28 5.63 -25.72
C LYS A 334 -27.74 4.32 -26.35
N SER A 335 -27.02 3.22 -26.12
CA SER A 335 -27.32 1.88 -26.61
C SER A 335 -27.43 0.91 -25.45
N ALA A 336 -28.34 -0.05 -25.56
CA ALA A 336 -28.47 -1.15 -24.60
C ALA A 336 -27.24 -2.06 -24.59
N ASP A 337 -26.40 -2.03 -25.61
CA ASP A 337 -25.27 -2.96 -25.80
C ASP A 337 -23.95 -2.44 -25.26
N VAL A 338 -23.80 -1.13 -25.02
CA VAL A 338 -22.53 -0.54 -24.58
C VAL A 338 -22.74 0.26 -23.30
N TRP A 339 -22.20 -0.24 -22.19
CA TRP A 339 -22.37 0.38 -20.87
C TRP A 339 -21.11 1.04 -20.32
N PHE A 340 -19.98 0.86 -20.99
CA PHE A 340 -18.68 1.35 -20.55
C PHE A 340 -18.00 2.20 -21.62
N THR A 341 -17.19 3.15 -21.16
CA THR A 341 -16.31 3.96 -22.02
C THR A 341 -15.02 3.21 -22.33
N LYS A 342 -14.19 3.73 -23.23
CA LYS A 342 -12.83 3.21 -23.50
C LYS A 342 -11.81 3.63 -22.43
N VAL A 343 -12.23 4.29 -21.34
CA VAL A 343 -11.34 4.83 -20.31
C VAL A 343 -11.34 3.91 -19.09
N ARG A 344 -10.17 3.67 -18.50
CA ARG A 344 -10.03 2.92 -17.25
C ARG A 344 -10.87 3.53 -16.14
N MET A 345 -11.49 2.70 -15.30
CA MET A 345 -12.16 3.19 -14.08
C MET A 345 -11.14 3.74 -13.07
N GLY A 346 -11.46 4.87 -12.45
CA GLY A 346 -10.58 5.48 -11.44
C GLY A 346 -10.29 4.56 -10.26
N GLN A 347 -9.03 4.52 -9.82
CA GLN A 347 -8.59 3.63 -8.74
C GLN A 347 -9.34 3.86 -7.41
N ASN A 348 -9.67 5.12 -7.11
CA ASN A 348 -10.45 5.48 -5.92
C ASN A 348 -11.91 4.99 -6.03
N THR A 349 -12.50 5.03 -7.24
CA THR A 349 -13.85 4.50 -7.49
C THR A 349 -13.88 2.99 -7.22
N ILE A 350 -12.93 2.24 -7.78
CA ILE A 350 -12.78 0.80 -7.52
C ILE A 350 -12.59 0.54 -6.02
N GLY A 351 -11.70 1.30 -5.36
CA GLY A 351 -11.41 1.18 -3.93
C GLY A 351 -12.59 1.43 -2.99
N ASN A 352 -13.67 2.04 -3.49
CA ASN A 352 -14.86 2.40 -2.71
C ASN A 352 -16.13 1.61 -3.12
N LEU A 353 -16.04 0.64 -4.04
CA LEU A 353 -17.21 -0.11 -4.54
C LEU A 353 -18.04 -0.74 -3.41
N MET A 354 -17.42 -1.48 -2.49
CA MET A 354 -18.15 -2.11 -1.40
C MET A 354 -18.73 -1.08 -0.42
N LYS A 355 -18.02 0.02 -0.16
CA LYS A 355 -18.55 1.12 0.67
C LYS A 355 -19.79 1.73 0.02
N SER A 356 -19.78 1.90 -1.31
CA SER A 356 -20.93 2.40 -2.07
C SER A 356 -22.09 1.41 -2.10
N MET A 357 -21.84 0.11 -2.22
CA MET A 357 -22.90 -0.91 -2.16
C MET A 357 -23.53 -0.98 -0.78
N ALA A 358 -22.70 -0.94 0.26
CA ALA A 358 -23.13 -1.04 1.65
C ALA A 358 -23.99 0.14 2.14
N SER A 359 -24.00 1.28 1.43
CA SER A 359 -24.76 2.46 1.88
C SER A 359 -26.27 2.24 1.90
N CYS A 360 -26.79 1.22 1.21
CA CYS A 360 -28.20 0.84 1.27
C CYS A 360 -28.52 -0.13 2.41
N LEU A 361 -27.52 -0.65 3.14
CA LEU A 361 -27.70 -1.61 4.21
C LEU A 361 -27.92 -0.90 5.55
N ARG A 362 -28.80 -1.45 6.39
CA ARG A 362 -28.99 -1.01 7.77
C ARG A 362 -28.04 -1.81 8.66
N THR A 363 -26.77 -1.42 8.70
CA THR A 363 -25.72 -2.12 9.44
C THR A 363 -24.76 -1.12 10.08
N ASN A 364 -24.34 -1.41 11.32
CA ASN A 364 -23.30 -0.63 12.01
C ASN A 364 -21.90 -1.13 11.66
N LYS A 365 -21.79 -2.16 10.82
CA LYS A 365 -20.51 -2.72 10.40
C LYS A 365 -19.77 -1.78 9.48
N LYS A 366 -18.46 -1.70 9.64
CA LYS A 366 -17.60 -1.04 8.66
C LYS A 366 -17.36 -1.96 7.46
N LEU A 367 -18.18 -1.80 6.43
CA LEU A 367 -18.05 -2.55 5.18
C LEU A 367 -17.13 -1.82 4.19
N THR A 368 -16.06 -2.50 3.79
CA THR A 368 -15.06 -2.00 2.82
C THR A 368 -14.74 -3.10 1.82
N ASN A 369 -13.97 -2.81 0.78
CA ASN A 369 -13.58 -3.86 -0.18
C ASN A 369 -12.87 -5.05 0.49
N HIS A 370 -12.20 -4.84 1.63
CA HIS A 370 -11.60 -5.92 2.41
C HIS A 370 -12.64 -6.84 3.10
N SER A 371 -13.86 -6.35 3.34
CA SER A 371 -14.96 -7.13 3.92
C SER A 371 -15.33 -8.34 3.07
N MET A 372 -15.34 -8.21 1.74
CA MET A 372 -15.63 -9.33 0.84
C MET A 372 -14.56 -10.42 0.92
N ARG A 373 -13.29 -10.05 1.02
CA ARG A 373 -12.20 -11.01 1.24
C ARG A 373 -12.33 -11.70 2.61
N LYS A 374 -12.78 -10.97 3.65
CA LYS A 374 -13.12 -11.58 4.94
C LYS A 374 -14.29 -12.56 4.83
N THR A 375 -15.32 -12.23 4.05
CA THR A 375 -16.44 -13.13 3.75
C THR A 375 -15.94 -14.43 3.11
N LEU A 376 -15.07 -14.34 2.10
CA LEU A 376 -14.46 -15.53 1.47
C LEU A 376 -13.73 -16.41 2.50
N VAL A 377 -12.82 -15.83 3.29
CA VAL A 377 -12.07 -16.58 4.32
C VAL A 377 -13.03 -17.22 5.33
N SER A 378 -14.07 -16.49 5.76
CA SER A 378 -15.08 -17.00 6.68
C SER A 378 -15.88 -18.16 6.08
N LYS A 379 -16.32 -18.06 4.81
CA LYS A 379 -17.03 -19.14 4.09
C LYS A 379 -16.16 -20.39 4.00
N LEU A 380 -14.90 -20.27 3.61
CA LEU A 380 -13.97 -21.41 3.52
C LEU A 380 -13.72 -22.08 4.88
N LYS A 381 -13.55 -21.30 5.95
CA LYS A 381 -13.41 -21.83 7.32
C LYS A 381 -14.67 -22.57 7.76
N LYS A 382 -15.86 -22.00 7.54
CA LYS A 382 -17.15 -22.63 7.87
C LYS A 382 -17.39 -23.93 7.10
N SER A 383 -16.85 -24.05 5.89
CA SER A 383 -16.86 -25.31 5.12
C SER A 383 -15.82 -26.35 5.56
N GLY A 384 -15.05 -26.10 6.63
CA GLY A 384 -14.07 -27.04 7.15
C GLY A 384 -12.77 -27.14 6.35
N GLN A 385 -12.47 -26.18 5.47
CA GLN A 385 -11.25 -26.22 4.65
C GLN A 385 -10.00 -25.99 5.52
N PRO A 386 -8.91 -26.75 5.29
CA PRO A 386 -7.68 -26.58 6.05
C PRO A 386 -6.98 -25.26 5.68
N ARG A 387 -6.21 -24.70 6.63
CA ARG A 387 -5.63 -23.35 6.52
C ARG A 387 -4.70 -23.19 5.31
N ASN A 388 -3.96 -24.22 4.94
CA ASN A 388 -3.09 -24.23 3.77
C ASN A 388 -3.90 -24.03 2.47
N VAL A 389 -5.04 -24.72 2.32
CA VAL A 389 -5.94 -24.57 1.17
C VAL A 389 -6.56 -23.18 1.13
N ILE A 390 -6.97 -22.65 2.30
CA ILE A 390 -7.47 -21.27 2.40
C ILE A 390 -6.40 -20.29 1.94
N CYS A 391 -5.15 -20.44 2.38
CA CYS A 391 -4.04 -19.59 1.96
C CYS A 391 -3.82 -19.63 0.45
N GLU A 392 -3.96 -20.80 -0.16
CA GLU A 392 -3.81 -20.99 -1.59
C GLU A 392 -4.91 -20.25 -2.38
N ILE A 393 -6.18 -20.47 -2.02
CA ILE A 393 -7.33 -19.81 -2.66
C ILE A 393 -7.25 -18.29 -2.49
N THR A 394 -6.91 -17.83 -1.29
CA THR A 394 -6.94 -16.39 -0.96
C THR A 394 -5.62 -15.67 -1.26
N GLY A 395 -4.56 -16.39 -1.62
CA GLY A 395 -3.25 -15.82 -1.92
C GLY A 395 -2.47 -15.28 -0.72
N HIS A 396 -2.67 -15.86 0.48
CA HIS A 396 -1.84 -15.56 1.65
C HIS A 396 -0.51 -16.32 1.56
N ALA A 397 0.59 -15.66 1.92
CA ALA A 397 1.93 -16.26 1.85
C ALA A 397 2.24 -17.20 3.03
N ARG A 398 1.51 -17.04 4.14
CA ARG A 398 1.70 -17.76 5.41
C ARG A 398 0.35 -17.97 6.08
N GLU A 399 0.20 -19.08 6.78
CA GLU A 399 -1.03 -19.38 7.53
C GLU A 399 -1.32 -18.40 8.65
N SER A 400 -0.29 -17.88 9.34
CA SER A 400 -0.48 -16.86 10.39
C SER A 400 -1.12 -15.55 9.86
N SER A 401 -1.09 -15.31 8.55
CA SER A 401 -1.82 -14.19 7.97
C SER A 401 -3.35 -14.36 8.00
N LEU A 402 -3.84 -15.57 8.28
CA LEU A 402 -5.26 -15.84 8.48
C LEU A 402 -5.74 -15.50 9.91
N ASP A 403 -4.84 -15.22 10.85
CA ASP A 403 -5.16 -14.88 12.24
C ASP A 403 -5.97 -13.57 12.32
N ASP A 404 -5.69 -12.59 11.45
CA ASP A 404 -6.47 -11.35 11.33
C ASP A 404 -7.94 -11.59 10.85
N TYR A 405 -8.22 -12.81 10.39
CA TYR A 405 -9.55 -13.28 9.97
C TYR A 405 -10.13 -14.32 10.94
N ASP A 406 -9.42 -14.71 11.99
CA ASP A 406 -9.94 -15.57 13.04
C ASP A 406 -10.82 -14.71 13.95
N GLU A 407 -12.11 -14.67 13.62
CA GLU A 407 -13.14 -14.16 14.52
C GLU A 407 -13.88 -15.36 15.07
N ILE A 408 -13.96 -15.46 16.41
CA ILE A 408 -14.79 -16.48 17.05
C ILE A 408 -16.23 -16.17 16.66
N ASP A 409 -16.87 -17.11 15.97
CA ASP A 409 -18.25 -16.99 15.53
C ASP A 409 -19.14 -16.75 16.76
N GLU A 410 -20.11 -15.83 16.64
CA GLU A 410 -21.01 -15.51 17.76
C GLU A 410 -21.79 -16.76 18.20
N ASN A 411 -22.12 -17.64 17.25
CA ASN A 411 -22.77 -18.92 17.53
C ASN A 411 -21.88 -19.85 18.36
N HIS A 412 -20.60 -20.00 18.02
CA HIS A 412 -19.66 -20.74 18.87
C HIS A 412 -19.54 -20.13 20.28
N ARG A 413 -19.61 -18.80 20.42
CA ARG A 413 -19.63 -18.16 21.75
C ARG A 413 -20.94 -18.42 22.51
N LYS A 414 -22.07 -18.44 21.82
CA LYS A 414 -23.37 -18.79 22.40
C LYS A 414 -23.34 -20.24 22.89
N GLU A 415 -22.89 -21.17 22.05
CA GLU A 415 -22.65 -22.57 22.43
C GLU A 415 -21.72 -22.68 23.63
N LEU A 416 -20.61 -21.93 23.64
CA LEU A 416 -19.70 -21.91 24.79
C LEU A 416 -20.36 -21.44 26.10
N SER A 417 -21.32 -20.52 26.00
CA SER A 417 -22.08 -20.02 27.15
C SER A 417 -23.10 -21.04 27.69
N HIS A 418 -23.41 -22.08 26.91
CA HIS A 418 -24.29 -23.16 27.32
C HIS A 418 -23.55 -24.31 28.04
N TYR A 419 -22.21 -24.34 28.01
CA TYR A 419 -21.46 -25.29 28.85
C TYR A 419 -21.55 -24.84 30.32
N GLN A 420 -22.12 -25.70 31.16
CA GLN A 420 -21.99 -25.58 32.61
C GLN A 420 -20.58 -26.05 32.98
N TRP A 421 -19.80 -25.13 33.55
CA TRP A 421 -18.54 -25.47 34.19
C TRP A 421 -18.88 -26.21 35.49
N ILE A 422 -18.72 -27.54 35.49
CA ILE A 422 -18.89 -28.39 36.68
C ILE A 422 -17.71 -28.19 37.63
#